data_AF-A0A507EGL4-F1
#
_entry.id   AF-A0A507EGL4-F1
#
_cell.length_a   1.000
_cell.length_b   1.000
_cell.length_c   1.000
_cell.angle_alpha   90.00
_cell.angle_beta   90.00
_cell.angle_gamma   90.00
#
_symmetry.space_group_name_H-M   'P 1'
#
loop_
_entity.id
_entity.type
_entity.pdbx_description
1 polymer ?
#
loop_
_entity_poly.entity_id
_entity_poly.type
_entity_poly.pdbx_seq_one_letter_code
_entity_poly.pdbx_strand_id
1 'polypeptide(L)'
;MRSLSLNALAVAAFFPGSILGFDTGPHNDMVRNAFEIFGYSREAGMLASVTNWWTDMYAFSPNLPKSSVTPAHISQLEQMHCNNLYSIVYGANYITQHVVNTRAAVQDAVRRKDTLAYLAILGTSVHTYQDFYAHSNWANLHLRQSCDCYDVKETFFSELVEANGSVTRMIELNPELTGWGTYEWLGREYPNFNTKGGIVEHGDYCNGVNKDSYVRPWFEETYSYAFASTLEWIYNVEKWAVEIDATNATLNAARSWVPPDQASADGLQKNFDAAFEVSYSATQAMFGESDGHWKGQGSGSISTFAASVVTFSGTETPYTNLFLRPQDPVYQLIVSPSPYTYLNTSVGPTGDVVPNQAVISAALESFTPYSALPSKYTTDLTAVVVRTTRFTVSDAKTGRFSDPDPWAAITIGGFEIKEAPMRNQKDFRPYWTAIKFVSKSATSIPISYKLNDAATSSSFEQIIPITGTAAGTLEMTFTPDTKVVAADGISSGVYSNYSTTFISRSLDGSSVELYVDARPLTCGTAGQNGTFITFCPNTAYGEMGVFGGCDGSRWAEVQADSAASMFKPTYFTVLPVLALLALAF
;
A
#
# COMPACT_ATOMS: atom_id res chain seq x y z
N MET A 1 -32.22 6.40 13.36
CA MET A 1 -31.21 5.53 13.98
C MET A 1 -31.78 4.13 14.11
N ARG A 2 -31.45 3.23 13.17
CA ARG A 2 -31.80 1.80 13.30
C ARG A 2 -30.87 1.19 14.34
N SER A 3 -31.39 0.32 15.20
CA SER A 3 -30.62 -0.38 16.23
C SER A 3 -29.45 -1.12 15.60
N LEU A 4 -28.23 -0.62 15.80
CA LEU A 4 -27.04 -1.46 15.74
C LEU A 4 -27.30 -2.65 16.67
N SER A 5 -27.30 -3.87 16.14
CA SER A 5 -27.47 -5.06 16.97
C SER A 5 -26.39 -5.06 18.05
N LEU A 6 -26.72 -5.42 19.30
CA LEU A 6 -25.76 -5.49 20.42
C LEU A 6 -24.44 -6.20 20.05
N ASN A 7 -24.50 -7.15 19.11
CA ASN A 7 -23.34 -7.88 18.60
C ASN A 7 -22.27 -6.98 17.94
N ALA A 8 -22.66 -5.91 17.23
CA ALA A 8 -21.71 -5.00 16.59
C ALA A 8 -20.97 -4.12 17.61
N LEU A 9 -21.66 -3.73 18.68
CA LEU A 9 -21.07 -2.94 19.77
C LEU A 9 -20.10 -3.79 20.61
N ALA A 10 -20.42 -5.06 20.83
CA ALA A 10 -19.55 -6.00 21.54
C ALA A 10 -18.23 -6.25 20.78
N VAL A 11 -18.28 -6.41 19.45
CA VAL A 11 -17.08 -6.61 18.61
C VAL A 11 -16.11 -5.42 18.73
N ALA A 12 -16.59 -4.18 18.78
CA ALA A 12 -15.73 -3.00 18.92
C ALA A 12 -15.00 -2.89 20.27
N ALA A 13 -15.55 -3.49 21.35
CA ALA A 13 -14.98 -3.40 22.70
C ALA A 13 -13.81 -4.38 22.97
N PHE A 14 -13.59 -5.37 22.09
CA PHE A 14 -12.56 -6.42 22.28
C PHE A 14 -11.29 -6.24 21.42
N PHE A 15 -11.06 -5.05 20.86
CA PHE A 15 -9.80 -4.71 20.16
C PHE A 15 -8.92 -3.76 20.99
N PRO A 16 -8.30 -4.21 22.09
CA PRO A 16 -7.27 -3.40 22.75
C PRO A 16 -5.99 -3.40 21.92
N GLY A 17 -5.77 -2.30 21.19
CA GLY A 17 -4.46 -1.72 20.89
C GLY A 17 -3.43 -2.60 20.18
N SER A 18 -3.53 -2.75 18.86
CA SER A 18 -2.39 -2.87 17.91
C SER A 18 -2.89 -3.15 16.47
N ILE A 19 -3.83 -2.35 15.95
CA ILE A 19 -4.27 -2.40 14.54
C ILE A 19 -3.33 -1.52 13.69
N LEU A 20 -2.01 -1.60 13.95
CA LEU A 20 -1.00 -0.60 13.62
C LEU A 20 -0.37 -0.74 12.21
N GLY A 21 -1.01 -1.45 11.26
CA GLY A 21 -0.35 -1.88 10.00
C GLY A 21 -1.14 -1.82 8.69
N PHE A 22 -2.47 -1.65 8.69
CA PHE A 22 -3.32 -1.95 7.52
C PHE A 22 -3.30 -1.02 6.28
N ASP A 23 -2.27 -1.02 5.44
CA ASP A 23 -2.32 -0.29 4.16
C ASP A 23 -2.60 -1.17 2.93
N THR A 24 -3.88 -1.43 2.69
CA THR A 24 -4.27 -2.18 1.50
C THR A 24 -4.21 -1.38 0.21
N GLY A 25 -4.41 -0.07 0.25
CA GLY A 25 -4.74 0.68 -0.96
C GLY A 25 -3.58 0.67 -1.96
N PRO A 26 -2.45 1.31 -1.63
CA PRO A 26 -1.24 1.32 -2.42
C PRO A 26 -0.72 -0.09 -2.74
N HIS A 27 -0.70 -1.02 -1.77
CA HIS A 27 -0.25 -2.41 -2.00
C HIS A 27 -1.12 -3.13 -3.03
N ASN A 28 -2.44 -3.05 -2.88
CA ASN A 28 -3.41 -3.57 -3.83
C ASN A 28 -3.25 -2.96 -5.22
N ASP A 29 -3.06 -1.64 -5.30
CA ASP A 29 -2.92 -0.95 -6.57
C ASP A 29 -1.64 -1.40 -7.30
N MET A 30 -0.53 -1.56 -6.56
CA MET A 30 0.70 -2.13 -7.07
C MET A 30 0.53 -3.56 -7.57
N VAL A 31 -0.12 -4.44 -6.78
CA VAL A 31 -0.40 -5.83 -7.17
C VAL A 31 -1.20 -5.87 -8.46
N ARG A 32 -2.33 -5.18 -8.53
CA ARG A 32 -3.21 -5.22 -9.71
C ARG A 32 -2.54 -4.64 -10.95
N ASN A 33 -1.81 -3.54 -10.79
CA ASN A 33 -1.12 -2.90 -11.93
C ASN A 33 0.01 -3.80 -12.45
N ALA A 34 0.76 -4.45 -11.56
CA ALA A 34 1.77 -5.43 -11.95
C ALA A 34 1.12 -6.64 -12.65
N PHE A 35 0.02 -7.17 -12.12
CA PHE A 35 -0.72 -8.28 -12.74
C PHE A 35 -1.24 -7.93 -14.14
N GLU A 36 -1.77 -6.72 -14.36
CA GLU A 36 -2.16 -6.22 -15.68
C GLU A 36 -0.97 -6.24 -16.67
N ILE A 37 0.22 -5.78 -16.23
CA ILE A 37 1.45 -5.77 -17.04
C ILE A 37 1.93 -7.18 -17.41
N PHE A 38 1.75 -8.15 -16.51
CA PHE A 38 2.05 -9.56 -16.78
C PHE A 38 0.93 -10.30 -17.56
N GLY A 39 -0.18 -9.62 -17.86
CA GLY A 39 -1.28 -10.17 -18.64
C GLY A 39 -2.20 -11.10 -17.84
N TYR A 40 -2.26 -10.94 -16.52
CA TYR A 40 -3.27 -11.60 -15.69
C TYR A 40 -4.63 -10.94 -15.88
N SER A 41 -5.70 -11.72 -15.73
CA SER A 41 -7.08 -11.24 -15.69
C SER A 41 -7.29 -10.32 -14.49
N ARG A 42 -8.34 -9.51 -14.55
CA ARG A 42 -8.77 -8.65 -13.44
C ARG A 42 -9.02 -9.48 -12.19
N GLU A 43 -9.69 -10.63 -12.32
CA GLU A 43 -10.07 -11.49 -11.22
C GLU A 43 -8.85 -12.17 -10.58
N ALA A 44 -7.85 -12.59 -11.36
CA ALA A 44 -6.60 -13.11 -10.83
C ALA A 44 -5.83 -12.05 -10.04
N GLY A 45 -5.79 -10.82 -10.55
CA GLY A 45 -5.24 -9.66 -9.83
C GLY A 45 -5.99 -9.38 -8.52
N MET A 46 -7.33 -9.44 -8.53
CA MET A 46 -8.14 -9.28 -7.32
C MET A 46 -7.87 -10.36 -6.28
N LEU A 47 -7.74 -11.63 -6.69
CA LEU A 47 -7.41 -12.73 -5.77
C LEU A 47 -6.04 -12.52 -5.14
N ALA A 48 -5.03 -12.16 -5.93
CA ALA A 48 -3.69 -11.87 -5.42
C ALA A 48 -3.71 -10.67 -4.45
N SER A 49 -4.47 -9.62 -4.74
CA SER A 49 -4.64 -8.49 -3.83
C SER A 49 -5.30 -8.87 -2.51
N VAL A 50 -6.32 -9.72 -2.55
CA VAL A 50 -7.00 -10.20 -1.33
C VAL A 50 -6.04 -11.01 -0.48
N THR A 51 -5.22 -11.89 -1.08
CA THR A 51 -4.27 -12.72 -0.30
C THR A 51 -3.02 -11.94 0.13
N ASN A 52 -2.68 -10.84 -0.56
CA ASN A 52 -1.73 -9.84 -0.09
C ASN A 52 -2.26 -9.19 1.19
N TRP A 53 -3.46 -8.60 1.14
CA TRP A 53 -4.10 -7.96 2.30
C TRP A 53 -4.32 -8.90 3.49
N TRP A 54 -4.71 -10.15 3.24
CA TRP A 54 -4.93 -11.12 4.30
C TRP A 54 -3.70 -11.37 5.17
N THR A 55 -2.51 -11.07 4.65
CA THR A 55 -1.28 -11.09 5.43
C THR A 55 -1.38 -10.14 6.63
N ASP A 56 -1.72 -8.87 6.40
CA ASP A 56 -1.97 -7.90 7.46
C ASP A 56 -3.16 -8.33 8.33
N MET A 57 -4.27 -8.73 7.69
CA MET A 57 -5.54 -8.93 8.40
C MET A 57 -5.47 -10.04 9.44
N TYR A 58 -4.85 -11.14 9.07
CA TYR A 58 -4.74 -12.26 9.98
C TYR A 58 -3.53 -12.15 10.93
N ALA A 59 -2.58 -11.26 10.66
CA ALA A 59 -1.53 -10.92 11.63
C ALA A 59 -2.09 -10.07 12.79
N PHE A 60 -2.90 -9.05 12.50
CA PHE A 60 -3.34 -8.08 13.51
C PHE A 60 -4.76 -8.27 14.07
N SER A 61 -5.51 -9.31 13.66
CA SER A 61 -6.91 -9.53 14.10
C SER A 61 -7.12 -10.83 14.89
N PRO A 62 -6.65 -10.91 16.16
CA PRO A 62 -6.68 -12.14 16.96
C PRO A 62 -8.08 -12.66 17.32
N ASN A 63 -9.13 -11.84 17.20
CA ASN A 63 -10.45 -12.10 17.79
C ASN A 63 -11.61 -12.10 16.77
N LEU A 64 -11.35 -12.40 15.49
CA LEU A 64 -12.46 -12.56 14.54
C LEU A 64 -13.40 -13.70 15.01
N PRO A 65 -14.71 -13.46 15.20
CA PRO A 65 -15.65 -14.35 15.92
C PRO A 65 -15.80 -15.79 15.40
N LYS A 66 -15.10 -16.15 14.32
CA LYS A 66 -15.13 -17.46 13.66
C LYS A 66 -13.76 -17.93 13.18
N SER A 67 -12.68 -17.20 13.44
CA SER A 67 -11.41 -17.57 12.85
C SER A 67 -10.79 -18.78 13.55
N SER A 68 -10.46 -19.81 12.79
CA SER A 68 -9.54 -20.89 13.15
C SER A 68 -8.09 -20.39 13.31
N VAL A 69 -7.89 -19.07 13.40
CA VAL A 69 -6.60 -18.42 13.49
C VAL A 69 -6.09 -18.59 14.92
N THR A 70 -5.05 -19.42 15.05
CA THR A 70 -4.40 -19.66 16.33
C THR A 70 -3.34 -18.57 16.59
N PRO A 71 -2.89 -18.36 17.84
CA PRO A 71 -1.73 -17.51 18.10
C PRO A 71 -0.48 -17.92 17.29
N ALA A 72 -0.35 -19.20 16.93
CA ALA A 72 0.72 -19.67 16.06
C ALA A 72 0.57 -19.14 14.62
N HIS A 73 -0.66 -19.06 14.10
CA HIS A 73 -0.92 -18.49 12.77
C HIS A 73 -0.56 -17.00 12.74
N ILE A 74 -0.96 -16.25 13.76
CA ILE A 74 -0.61 -14.82 13.91
C ILE A 74 0.92 -14.66 13.90
N SER A 75 1.62 -15.39 14.76
CA SER A 75 3.09 -15.33 14.83
C SER A 75 3.77 -15.75 13.51
N GLN A 76 3.13 -16.58 12.68
CA GLN A 76 3.61 -16.96 11.36
C GLN A 76 3.37 -15.85 10.33
N LEU A 77 2.22 -15.20 10.35
CA LEU A 77 1.89 -14.09 9.45
C LEU A 77 2.67 -12.81 9.78
N GLU A 78 2.91 -12.53 11.06
CA GLU A 78 3.81 -11.47 11.51
C GLU A 78 5.22 -11.62 10.93
N GLN A 79 5.67 -12.85 10.64
CA GLN A 79 6.96 -13.06 9.97
C GLN A 79 6.95 -12.55 8.54
N MET A 80 5.80 -12.28 7.91
CA MET A 80 5.75 -11.74 6.55
C MET A 80 5.87 -10.21 6.49
N HIS A 81 5.87 -9.55 7.65
CA HIS A 81 6.06 -8.10 7.77
C HIS A 81 7.54 -7.80 8.02
N CYS A 82 8.03 -6.76 7.35
CA CYS A 82 9.41 -6.29 7.37
C CYS A 82 9.67 -5.25 8.48
N ASN A 83 8.66 -4.88 9.25
CA ASN A 83 8.79 -4.00 10.43
C ASN A 83 9.69 -4.59 11.54
N ASN A 84 9.96 -5.91 11.51
CA ASN A 84 10.78 -6.66 12.48
C ASN A 84 12.21 -7.00 11.98
N LEU A 85 12.70 -6.41 10.89
CA LEU A 85 14.00 -6.78 10.29
C LEU A 85 15.19 -5.96 10.83
N TYR A 86 15.58 -6.11 12.10
CA TYR A 86 16.52 -5.22 12.83
C TYR A 86 17.95 -4.99 12.28
N SER A 87 18.39 -5.65 11.20
CA SER A 87 19.69 -5.38 10.56
C SER A 87 19.68 -5.80 9.08
N ILE A 88 20.59 -5.28 8.27
CA ILE A 88 20.73 -5.70 6.85
C ILE A 88 21.09 -7.19 6.75
N VAL A 89 21.75 -7.74 7.77
CA VAL A 89 21.99 -9.18 7.92
C VAL A 89 20.67 -9.92 8.11
N TYR A 90 19.78 -9.39 8.96
CA TYR A 90 18.44 -9.96 9.17
C TYR A 90 17.64 -9.90 7.87
N GLY A 91 17.61 -8.74 7.20
CA GLY A 91 16.92 -8.55 5.94
C GLY A 91 17.41 -9.51 4.84
N ALA A 92 18.72 -9.63 4.63
CA ALA A 92 19.28 -10.52 3.62
C ALA A 92 18.97 -12.00 3.91
N ASN A 93 19.13 -12.45 5.16
CA ASN A 93 18.81 -13.84 5.54
C ASN A 93 17.32 -14.13 5.39
N TYR A 94 16.49 -13.22 5.89
CA TYR A 94 15.04 -13.31 5.83
C TYR A 94 14.57 -13.42 4.37
N ILE A 95 14.99 -12.48 3.52
CA ILE A 95 14.61 -12.42 2.12
C ILE A 95 15.07 -13.67 1.37
N THR A 96 16.30 -14.14 1.64
CA THR A 96 16.79 -15.39 1.05
C THR A 96 15.90 -16.56 1.41
N GLN A 97 15.55 -16.71 2.70
CA GLN A 97 14.73 -17.84 3.10
C GLN A 97 13.32 -17.74 2.53
N HIS A 98 12.79 -16.52 2.43
CA HIS A 98 11.52 -16.26 1.77
C HIS A 98 11.55 -16.64 0.27
N VAL A 99 12.67 -16.39 -0.43
CA VAL A 99 12.92 -16.87 -1.81
C VAL A 99 12.89 -18.39 -1.89
N VAL A 100 13.62 -19.08 -1.01
CA VAL A 100 13.67 -20.55 -0.99
C VAL A 100 12.28 -21.15 -0.74
N ASN A 101 11.58 -20.67 0.29
CA ASN A 101 10.26 -21.15 0.66
C ASN A 101 9.24 -20.87 -0.45
N THR A 102 9.20 -19.64 -0.97
CA THR A 102 8.25 -19.28 -2.03
C THR A 102 8.50 -20.09 -3.28
N ARG A 103 9.76 -20.26 -3.70
CA ARG A 103 10.10 -21.10 -4.86
C ARG A 103 9.60 -22.53 -4.66
N ALA A 104 9.86 -23.13 -3.50
CA ALA A 104 9.38 -24.48 -3.20
C ALA A 104 7.85 -24.58 -3.25
N ALA A 105 7.15 -23.61 -2.65
CA ALA A 105 5.69 -23.53 -2.61
C ALA A 105 5.08 -23.35 -4.01
N VAL A 106 5.64 -22.46 -4.83
CA VAL A 106 5.24 -22.23 -6.23
C VAL A 106 5.42 -23.51 -7.04
N GLN A 107 6.59 -24.13 -6.95
CA GLN A 107 6.88 -25.36 -7.68
C GLN A 107 5.96 -26.50 -7.26
N ASP A 108 5.62 -26.63 -5.98
CA ASP A 108 4.63 -27.59 -5.50
C ASP A 108 3.24 -27.31 -6.09
N ALA A 109 2.76 -26.07 -6.03
CA ALA A 109 1.48 -25.68 -6.61
C ALA A 109 1.41 -26.02 -8.11
N VAL A 110 2.49 -25.79 -8.85
CA VAL A 110 2.60 -26.14 -10.28
C VAL A 110 2.57 -27.65 -10.51
N ARG A 111 3.31 -28.45 -9.72
CA ARG A 111 3.26 -29.92 -9.80
C ARG A 111 1.85 -30.45 -9.56
N ARG A 112 1.10 -29.84 -8.64
CA ARG A 112 -0.29 -30.17 -8.32
C ARG A 112 -1.31 -29.57 -9.30
N LYS A 113 -0.88 -28.72 -10.23
CA LYS A 113 -1.75 -27.92 -11.12
C LYS A 113 -2.78 -27.09 -10.35
N ASP A 114 -2.38 -26.63 -9.16
CA ASP A 114 -3.23 -25.87 -8.25
C ASP A 114 -3.09 -24.37 -8.54
N THR A 115 -3.87 -23.90 -9.52
CA THR A 115 -3.88 -22.50 -9.98
C THR A 115 -4.24 -21.52 -8.87
N LEU A 116 -5.16 -21.91 -7.99
CA LEU A 116 -5.59 -21.07 -6.88
C LEU A 116 -4.48 -20.91 -5.84
N ALA A 117 -3.82 -22.02 -5.45
CA ALA A 117 -2.68 -21.94 -4.55
C ALA A 117 -1.54 -21.11 -5.16
N TYR A 118 -1.26 -21.27 -6.45
CA TYR A 118 -0.25 -20.45 -7.14
C TYR A 118 -0.55 -18.95 -7.03
N LEU A 119 -1.78 -18.52 -7.37
CA LEU A 119 -2.19 -17.11 -7.28
C LEU A 119 -2.15 -16.60 -5.83
N ALA A 120 -2.59 -17.41 -4.88
CA ALA A 120 -2.57 -17.04 -3.47
C ALA A 120 -1.13 -16.87 -2.96
N ILE A 121 -0.23 -17.82 -3.27
CA ILE A 121 1.20 -17.74 -2.94
C ILE A 121 1.81 -16.48 -3.53
N LEU A 122 1.49 -16.16 -4.79
CA LEU A 122 2.01 -14.98 -5.45
C LEU A 122 1.54 -13.69 -4.75
N GLY A 123 0.25 -13.53 -4.49
CA GLY A 123 -0.26 -12.35 -3.77
C GLY A 123 0.31 -12.20 -2.36
N THR A 124 0.33 -13.29 -1.61
CA THR A 124 0.85 -13.34 -0.23
C THR A 124 2.34 -13.06 -0.16
N SER A 125 3.15 -13.61 -1.07
CA SER A 125 4.60 -13.37 -1.08
C SER A 125 4.97 -11.96 -1.57
N VAL A 126 4.16 -11.34 -2.44
CA VAL A 126 4.38 -9.94 -2.87
C VAL A 126 4.28 -8.95 -1.70
N HIS A 127 3.39 -9.21 -0.73
CA HIS A 127 3.19 -8.34 0.43
C HIS A 127 4.52 -8.01 1.13
N THR A 128 5.29 -9.04 1.47
CA THR A 128 6.58 -8.91 2.15
C THR A 128 7.54 -7.91 1.47
N TYR A 129 7.50 -7.82 0.14
CA TYR A 129 8.37 -6.91 -0.60
C TYR A 129 7.86 -5.49 -0.61
N GLN A 130 6.55 -5.31 -0.77
CA GLN A 130 5.93 -4.00 -0.67
C GLN A 130 6.17 -3.41 0.73
N ASP A 131 5.97 -4.25 1.75
CA ASP A 131 6.19 -3.93 3.15
C ASP A 131 7.65 -3.55 3.46
N PHE A 132 8.63 -4.23 2.83
CA PHE A 132 10.05 -3.87 2.97
C PHE A 132 10.33 -2.41 2.56
N TYR A 133 9.85 -1.96 1.40
CA TYR A 133 10.12 -0.59 0.94
C TYR A 133 9.29 0.44 1.69
N ALA A 134 8.10 0.04 2.14
CA ALA A 134 7.24 0.88 2.96
C ALA A 134 7.80 1.11 4.36
N HIS A 135 8.42 0.09 4.95
CA HIS A 135 8.94 0.12 6.30
C HIS A 135 10.47 0.16 6.33
N SER A 136 11.12 0.73 5.32
CA SER A 136 12.55 1.00 5.36
C SER A 136 12.89 2.39 4.87
N ASN A 137 14.11 2.82 5.15
CA ASN A 137 14.69 4.00 4.55
C ASN A 137 15.31 3.71 3.16
N TRP A 138 14.99 2.58 2.51
CA TRP A 138 15.56 2.25 1.20
C TRP A 138 15.36 3.36 0.18
N ALA A 139 14.12 3.83 0.01
CA ALA A 139 13.83 4.94 -0.89
C ALA A 139 14.54 6.23 -0.43
N ASN A 140 14.91 6.34 0.85
CA ASN A 140 15.65 7.48 1.34
C ASN A 140 17.11 7.50 0.87
N LEU A 141 17.72 6.32 0.77
CA LEU A 141 19.09 6.16 0.31
C LEU A 141 19.19 6.26 -1.22
N HIS A 142 18.09 6.00 -1.91
CA HIS A 142 18.01 5.93 -3.36
C HIS A 142 17.09 7.00 -3.94
N LEU A 143 17.29 8.24 -3.52
CA LEU A 143 16.55 9.35 -4.13
C LEU A 143 16.81 9.46 -5.61
N ARG A 144 15.73 9.78 -6.33
CA ARG A 144 15.83 10.22 -7.71
C ARG A 144 16.74 11.45 -7.80
N GLN A 145 17.67 11.40 -8.75
CA GLN A 145 18.52 12.54 -9.09
C GLN A 145 17.81 13.55 -10.00
N SER A 146 16.57 13.31 -10.41
CA SER A 146 15.82 14.24 -11.24
C SER A 146 14.35 14.25 -10.87
N CYS A 147 13.71 15.41 -11.02
CA CYS A 147 12.28 15.56 -10.83
C CYS A 147 11.46 14.88 -11.94
N ASP A 148 12.12 14.52 -13.05
CA ASP A 148 11.44 14.01 -14.24
C ASP A 148 11.16 12.50 -14.20
N CYS A 149 11.75 11.75 -13.27
CA CYS A 149 11.72 10.27 -13.23
C CYS A 149 11.97 9.76 -11.81
N TYR A 150 11.55 8.54 -11.47
CA TYR A 150 11.79 7.97 -10.12
C TYR A 150 13.19 7.37 -9.92
N ASP A 151 13.96 7.25 -11.00
CA ASP A 151 15.33 6.70 -10.99
C ASP A 151 15.49 5.32 -10.36
N VAL A 152 14.46 4.46 -10.47
CA VAL A 152 14.53 3.10 -9.96
C VAL A 152 15.47 2.28 -10.83
N LYS A 153 16.73 2.20 -10.43
CA LYS A 153 17.78 1.43 -11.10
C LYS A 153 17.93 0.04 -10.50
N GLU A 154 17.93 -0.02 -9.18
CA GLU A 154 18.25 -1.19 -8.38
C GLU A 154 17.24 -1.32 -7.24
N THR A 155 16.72 -2.53 -7.08
CA THR A 155 15.96 -2.95 -5.92
C THR A 155 16.92 -3.56 -4.90
N PHE A 156 16.47 -3.73 -3.66
CA PHE A 156 17.22 -4.48 -2.64
C PHE A 156 17.64 -5.88 -3.15
N PHE A 157 16.81 -6.53 -3.97
CA PHE A 157 17.14 -7.79 -4.62
C PHE A 157 18.27 -7.69 -5.60
N SER A 158 18.24 -6.65 -6.44
CA SER A 158 19.27 -6.43 -7.45
C SER A 158 20.63 -6.28 -6.78
N GLU A 159 20.69 -5.52 -5.69
CA GLU A 159 21.91 -5.38 -4.91
C GLU A 159 22.31 -6.66 -4.18
N LEU A 160 21.35 -7.41 -3.64
CA LEU A 160 21.65 -8.69 -3.00
C LEU A 160 22.25 -9.70 -3.99
N VAL A 161 21.76 -9.71 -5.24
CA VAL A 161 22.30 -10.50 -6.34
C VAL A 161 23.68 -9.99 -6.76
N GLU A 162 23.87 -8.67 -6.91
CA GLU A 162 25.17 -8.07 -7.23
C GLU A 162 26.23 -8.37 -6.16
N ALA A 163 25.83 -8.32 -4.90
CA ALA A 163 26.64 -8.72 -3.76
C ALA A 163 26.94 -10.23 -3.73
N ASN A 164 26.38 -11.02 -4.65
CA ASN A 164 26.46 -12.48 -4.67
C ASN A 164 26.04 -13.10 -3.32
N GLY A 165 25.01 -12.51 -2.69
CA GLY A 165 24.56 -12.90 -1.36
C GLY A 165 25.49 -12.52 -0.22
N SER A 166 26.56 -11.76 -0.47
CA SER A 166 27.49 -11.31 0.56
C SER A 166 26.85 -10.20 1.40
N VAL A 167 26.44 -10.54 2.61
CA VAL A 167 25.91 -9.56 3.56
C VAL A 167 26.94 -8.51 3.93
N THR A 168 28.23 -8.87 4.04
CA THR A 168 29.30 -7.89 4.24
C THR A 168 29.31 -6.86 3.11
N ARG A 169 29.17 -7.31 1.86
CA ARG A 169 29.11 -6.40 0.72
C ARG A 169 27.84 -5.54 0.76
N MET A 170 26.70 -6.09 1.16
CA MET A 170 25.46 -5.32 1.37
C MET A 170 25.64 -4.23 2.43
N ILE A 171 26.31 -4.55 3.56
CA ILE A 171 26.65 -3.56 4.61
C ILE A 171 27.56 -2.46 4.04
N GLU A 172 28.54 -2.82 3.21
CA GLU A 172 29.44 -1.85 2.58
C GLU A 172 28.72 -0.95 1.57
N LEU A 173 27.74 -1.49 0.82
CA LEU A 173 26.94 -0.74 -0.16
C LEU A 173 25.94 0.18 0.54
N ASN A 174 25.30 -0.27 1.62
CA ASN A 174 24.26 0.48 2.33
C ASN A 174 24.51 0.53 3.85
N PRO A 175 25.57 1.20 4.31
CA PRO A 175 25.88 1.27 5.73
C PRO A 175 24.82 2.06 6.54
N GLU A 176 23.96 2.82 5.84
CA GLU A 176 22.91 3.66 6.40
C GLU A 176 21.50 3.04 6.27
N LEU A 177 21.38 1.80 5.75
CA LEU A 177 20.08 1.13 5.65
C LEU A 177 19.50 0.88 7.05
N THR A 178 18.33 1.46 7.29
CA THR A 178 17.54 1.38 8.52
C THR A 178 16.06 1.26 8.17
N GLY A 179 15.20 1.07 9.16
CA GLY A 179 13.78 0.82 8.90
C GLY A 179 13.02 0.11 10.00
N TRP A 180 13.68 -0.20 11.10
CA TRP A 180 13.34 -1.42 11.79
C TRP A 180 12.95 -1.07 13.21
N GLY A 181 11.65 -1.18 13.49
CA GLY A 181 11.10 -0.77 14.77
C GLY A 181 11.60 -1.69 15.86
N THR A 182 11.98 -1.14 17.01
CA THR A 182 12.15 -1.92 18.25
C THR A 182 10.76 -2.26 18.80
N TYR A 183 10.17 -3.37 18.38
CA TYR A 183 9.04 -3.93 19.11
C TYR A 183 9.55 -4.78 20.27
N GLU A 184 9.10 -4.46 21.49
CA GLU A 184 9.21 -5.34 22.65
C GLU A 184 8.13 -6.43 22.53
N TRP A 185 8.30 -7.37 21.59
CA TRP A 185 7.35 -8.47 21.41
C TRP A 185 7.61 -9.55 22.47
N LEU A 186 6.64 -9.79 23.36
CA LEU A 186 6.66 -10.81 24.41
C LEU A 186 7.81 -10.70 25.44
N GLY A 187 8.31 -9.50 25.71
CA GLY A 187 9.39 -9.28 26.69
C GLY A 187 10.74 -9.85 26.26
N ARG A 188 10.95 -10.02 24.94
CA ARG A 188 12.28 -10.28 24.37
C ARG A 188 12.84 -8.98 23.83
N GLU A 189 13.86 -8.47 24.50
CA GLU A 189 14.76 -7.47 23.93
C GLU A 189 15.56 -8.15 22.81
N TYR A 190 15.26 -7.86 21.56
CA TYR A 190 16.14 -8.23 20.46
C TYR A 190 17.30 -7.22 20.43
N PRO A 191 18.57 -7.66 20.55
CA PRO A 191 19.70 -6.75 20.49
C PRO A 191 19.70 -6.03 19.14
N ASN A 192 19.64 -4.70 19.22
CA ASN A 192 19.71 -3.82 18.07
C ASN A 192 21.14 -3.84 17.52
N PHE A 193 21.31 -4.24 16.26
CA PHE A 193 22.64 -4.34 15.63
C PHE A 193 22.99 -3.12 14.79
N ASN A 194 22.21 -2.03 14.85
CA ASN A 194 22.64 -0.77 14.25
C ASN A 194 23.76 -0.15 15.10
N THR A 195 25.01 -0.37 14.68
CA THR A 195 26.20 0.12 15.39
C THR A 195 26.50 1.60 15.15
N LYS A 196 25.75 2.30 14.27
CA LYS A 196 26.09 3.67 13.85
C LYS A 196 24.93 4.69 13.74
N GLY A 197 23.67 4.30 13.82
CA GLY A 197 22.52 5.22 13.73
C GLY A 197 21.48 4.98 14.82
N GLY A 198 20.94 6.05 15.39
CA GLY A 198 19.85 5.98 16.37
C GLY A 198 18.61 5.26 15.84
N ILE A 199 17.80 4.73 16.75
CA ILE A 199 16.53 4.08 16.43
C ILE A 199 15.62 5.10 15.74
N VAL A 200 15.25 4.85 14.50
CA VAL A 200 14.06 5.47 13.92
C VAL A 200 12.97 4.44 14.09
N GLU A 201 12.08 4.65 15.06
CA GLU A 201 10.92 3.78 15.29
C GLU A 201 10.14 3.62 13.97
N HIS A 202 9.40 2.52 13.83
CA HIS A 202 8.43 2.36 12.73
C HIS A 202 7.56 3.63 12.57
N GLY A 203 7.20 4.20 13.73
CA GLY A 203 6.59 5.51 13.90
C GLY A 203 5.10 5.58 13.58
N ASP A 204 4.47 6.66 14.02
CA ASP A 204 3.10 7.06 13.67
C ASP A 204 3.11 7.92 12.41
N TYR A 205 1.97 8.45 11.95
CA TYR A 205 1.83 9.37 10.79
C TYR A 205 2.89 10.46 10.60
N CYS A 206 3.54 10.89 11.68
CA CYS A 206 4.51 11.95 11.64
C CYS A 206 5.95 11.52 11.84
N ASN A 207 6.14 10.38 12.46
CA ASN A 207 7.44 9.92 12.87
C ASN A 207 7.76 8.59 12.17
N GLY A 208 9.03 8.24 12.19
CA GLY A 208 9.48 6.93 11.74
C GLY A 208 9.71 6.77 10.24
N VAL A 209 10.01 5.52 9.87
CA VAL A 209 10.36 5.15 8.49
C VAL A 209 9.18 4.74 7.62
N ASN A 210 7.99 4.56 8.21
CA ASN A 210 6.82 4.07 7.51
C ASN A 210 6.36 5.05 6.41
N LYS A 211 6.15 4.50 5.20
CA LYS A 211 5.75 5.19 3.97
C LYS A 211 4.54 4.56 3.29
N ASP A 212 3.69 3.87 4.04
CA ASP A 212 2.40 3.33 3.57
C ASP A 212 1.29 4.39 3.53
N SER A 213 1.64 5.64 3.33
CA SER A 213 0.65 6.70 3.24
C SER A 213 1.16 7.83 2.39
N TYR A 214 0.31 8.33 1.50
CA TYR A 214 0.59 9.48 0.64
C TYR A 214 0.88 10.77 1.41
N VAL A 215 0.61 10.83 2.73
CA VAL A 215 0.96 11.98 3.57
C VAL A 215 2.45 11.96 3.94
N ARG A 216 3.11 10.81 3.72
CA ARG A 216 4.46 10.60 4.17
C ARG A 216 5.49 11.20 3.23
N PRO A 217 6.63 11.60 3.81
CA PRO A 217 7.86 11.71 3.03
C PRO A 217 7.99 10.57 2.02
N TRP A 218 8.20 10.94 0.76
CA TRP A 218 8.86 10.07 -0.21
C TRP A 218 7.99 8.84 -0.53
N PHE A 219 6.68 8.98 -0.30
CA PHE A 219 5.68 7.98 -0.61
C PHE A 219 5.75 7.56 -2.08
N GLU A 220 5.85 8.52 -3.02
CA GLU A 220 5.87 8.20 -4.45
C GLU A 220 7.15 7.45 -4.85
N GLU A 221 8.30 7.80 -4.26
CA GLU A 221 9.56 7.10 -4.42
C GLU A 221 9.46 5.67 -3.86
N THR A 222 8.99 5.50 -2.63
CA THR A 222 8.76 4.18 -2.03
C THR A 222 7.78 3.35 -2.83
N TYR A 223 6.66 3.92 -3.27
CA TYR A 223 5.67 3.26 -4.11
C TYR A 223 6.33 2.75 -5.39
N SER A 224 7.21 3.55 -6.00
CA SER A 224 7.91 3.17 -7.23
C SER A 224 8.91 2.03 -7.02
N TYR A 225 9.64 2.02 -5.90
CA TYR A 225 10.52 0.90 -5.53
C TYR A 225 9.75 -0.37 -5.15
N ALA A 226 8.67 -0.24 -4.38
CA ALA A 226 7.77 -1.33 -4.04
C ALA A 226 7.11 -1.94 -5.29
N PHE A 227 6.72 -1.11 -6.25
CA PHE A 227 6.19 -1.55 -7.53
C PHE A 227 7.25 -2.26 -8.39
N ALA A 228 8.45 -1.69 -8.52
CA ALA A 228 9.55 -2.30 -9.29
C ALA A 228 9.96 -3.67 -8.72
N SER A 229 10.05 -3.78 -7.39
CA SER A 229 10.31 -5.07 -6.72
C SER A 229 9.15 -6.05 -6.87
N THR A 230 7.90 -5.58 -6.92
CA THR A 230 6.74 -6.43 -7.25
C THR A 230 6.89 -7.02 -8.66
N LEU A 231 7.30 -6.23 -9.66
CA LEU A 231 7.54 -6.71 -11.03
C LEU A 231 8.68 -7.74 -11.07
N GLU A 232 9.80 -7.43 -10.41
CA GLU A 232 10.94 -8.33 -10.28
C GLU A 232 10.57 -9.66 -9.62
N TRP A 233 9.77 -9.61 -8.56
CA TRP A 233 9.31 -10.79 -7.85
C TRP A 233 8.40 -11.67 -8.71
N ILE A 234 7.37 -11.09 -9.33
CA ILE A 234 6.45 -11.83 -10.21
C ILE A 234 7.22 -12.48 -11.36
N TYR A 235 8.18 -11.78 -11.98
CA TYR A 235 9.00 -12.34 -13.04
C TYR A 235 9.75 -13.61 -12.60
N ASN A 236 10.37 -13.55 -11.42
CA ASN A 236 11.11 -14.69 -10.87
C ASN A 236 10.18 -15.85 -10.46
N VAL A 237 9.02 -15.56 -9.89
CA VAL A 237 8.01 -16.58 -9.57
C VAL A 237 7.50 -17.28 -10.83
N GLU A 238 7.21 -16.55 -11.91
CA GLU A 238 6.83 -17.15 -13.19
C GLU A 238 7.94 -18.04 -13.75
N LYS A 239 9.21 -17.61 -13.68
CA LYS A 239 10.36 -18.42 -14.09
C LYS A 239 10.42 -19.74 -13.31
N TRP A 240 10.27 -19.71 -11.99
CA TRP A 240 10.25 -20.93 -11.17
C TRP A 240 9.08 -21.86 -11.50
N ALA A 241 7.94 -21.31 -11.93
CA ALA A 241 6.82 -22.11 -12.42
C ALA A 241 7.16 -22.81 -13.75
N VAL A 242 7.78 -22.09 -14.70
CA VAL A 242 8.21 -22.64 -16.01
C VAL A 242 9.25 -23.76 -15.86
N GLU A 243 10.11 -23.69 -14.84
CA GLU A 243 11.08 -24.76 -14.54
C GLU A 243 10.41 -26.12 -14.27
N ILE A 244 9.17 -26.11 -13.75
CA ILE A 244 8.40 -27.32 -13.44
C ILE A 244 7.45 -27.69 -14.58
N ASP A 245 6.83 -26.70 -15.20
CA ASP A 245 5.88 -26.85 -16.29
C ASP A 245 6.34 -26.07 -17.51
N ALA A 246 7.23 -26.68 -18.30
CA ALA A 246 7.77 -26.08 -19.52
C ALA A 246 6.70 -25.78 -20.60
N THR A 247 5.48 -26.30 -20.46
CA THR A 247 4.36 -25.98 -21.35
C THR A 247 3.65 -24.68 -20.98
N ASN A 248 3.99 -24.11 -19.82
CA ASN A 248 3.32 -22.97 -19.20
C ASN A 248 1.83 -23.19 -18.95
N ALA A 249 1.35 -24.44 -18.86
CA ALA A 249 -0.09 -24.71 -18.72
C ALA A 249 -0.64 -24.12 -17.42
N THR A 250 0.05 -24.33 -16.29
CA THR A 250 -0.38 -23.77 -14.99
C THR A 250 -0.30 -22.24 -14.98
N LEU A 251 0.77 -21.67 -15.56
CA LEU A 251 0.95 -20.22 -15.64
C LEU A 251 -0.13 -19.56 -16.51
N ASN A 252 -0.41 -20.13 -17.69
CA ASN A 252 -1.46 -19.64 -18.56
C ASN A 252 -2.84 -19.74 -17.90
N ALA A 253 -3.10 -20.83 -17.18
CA ALA A 253 -4.33 -20.99 -16.40
C ALA A 253 -4.44 -19.94 -15.28
N ALA A 254 -3.34 -19.60 -14.61
CA ALA A 254 -3.30 -18.54 -13.60
C ALA A 254 -3.56 -17.15 -14.19
N ARG A 255 -2.93 -16.83 -15.33
CA ARG A 255 -3.14 -15.56 -16.04
C ARG A 255 -4.56 -15.40 -16.53
N SER A 256 -5.18 -16.45 -17.06
CA SER A 256 -6.57 -16.41 -17.53
C SER A 256 -7.58 -16.78 -16.45
N TRP A 257 -7.18 -16.89 -15.18
CA TRP A 257 -8.05 -17.41 -14.14
C TRP A 257 -9.25 -16.49 -13.93
N VAL A 258 -10.43 -17.07 -13.82
CA VAL A 258 -11.66 -16.40 -13.41
C VAL A 258 -12.41 -17.31 -12.43
N PRO A 259 -13.26 -16.76 -11.56
CA PRO A 259 -14.11 -17.55 -10.67
C PRO A 259 -14.96 -18.56 -11.48
N PRO A 260 -15.16 -19.79 -10.98
CA PRO A 260 -15.86 -20.84 -11.72
C PRO A 260 -17.36 -20.58 -11.89
N ASP A 261 -17.95 -19.72 -11.05
CA ASP A 261 -19.35 -19.35 -11.08
C ASP A 261 -19.56 -17.93 -10.52
N GLN A 262 -20.78 -17.39 -10.71
CA GLN A 262 -21.14 -16.05 -10.25
C GLN A 262 -21.06 -15.91 -8.72
N ALA A 263 -21.42 -16.96 -7.96
CA ALA A 263 -21.36 -16.90 -6.50
C ALA A 263 -19.92 -16.74 -5.99
N SER A 264 -18.97 -17.42 -6.63
CA SER A 264 -17.54 -17.27 -6.37
C SER A 264 -17.04 -15.90 -6.81
N ALA A 265 -17.51 -15.36 -7.93
CA ALA A 265 -17.19 -14.00 -8.36
C ALA A 265 -17.69 -12.94 -7.37
N ASP A 266 -18.94 -13.05 -6.93
CA ASP A 266 -19.52 -12.18 -5.91
C ASP A 266 -18.78 -12.30 -4.58
N GLY A 267 -18.38 -13.52 -4.20
CA GLY A 267 -17.56 -13.78 -3.01
C GLY A 267 -16.17 -13.15 -3.09
N LEU A 268 -15.50 -13.23 -4.24
CA LEU A 268 -14.21 -12.58 -4.46
C LEU A 268 -14.34 -11.05 -4.42
N GLN A 269 -15.32 -10.50 -5.12
CA GLN A 269 -15.59 -9.06 -5.13
C GLN A 269 -15.89 -8.54 -3.73
N LYS A 270 -16.68 -9.29 -2.94
CA LYS A 270 -16.98 -8.95 -1.54
C LYS A 270 -15.74 -8.96 -0.65
N ASN A 271 -14.85 -9.95 -0.79
CA ASN A 271 -13.58 -9.97 -0.06
C ASN A 271 -12.67 -8.80 -0.47
N PHE A 272 -12.65 -8.51 -1.77
CA PHE A 272 -11.87 -7.41 -2.33
C PHE A 272 -12.36 -6.05 -1.83
N ASP A 273 -13.67 -5.79 -1.86
CA ASP A 273 -14.25 -4.56 -1.31
C ASP A 273 -14.03 -4.48 0.22
N ALA A 274 -14.15 -5.59 0.95
CA ALA A 274 -13.88 -5.64 2.38
C ALA A 274 -12.43 -5.26 2.72
N ALA A 275 -11.46 -5.62 1.88
CA ALA A 275 -10.06 -5.24 2.07
C ALA A 275 -9.88 -3.72 2.15
N PHE A 276 -10.47 -2.98 1.21
CA PHE A 276 -10.45 -1.51 1.22
C PHE A 276 -11.17 -0.93 2.43
N GLU A 277 -12.37 -1.45 2.72
CA GLU A 277 -13.20 -0.90 3.78
C GLU A 277 -12.60 -1.10 5.18
N VAL A 278 -11.90 -2.22 5.38
CA VAL A 278 -11.16 -2.48 6.63
C VAL A 278 -9.98 -1.53 6.78
N SER A 279 -9.29 -1.17 5.69
CA SER A 279 -8.20 -0.18 5.72
C SER A 279 -8.67 1.24 6.05
N TYR A 280 -9.98 1.51 6.08
CA TYR A 280 -10.53 2.74 6.66
C TYR A 280 -10.54 2.75 8.20
N SER A 281 -9.89 1.78 8.86
CA SER A 281 -9.93 1.61 10.31
C SER A 281 -9.40 2.83 11.06
N ALA A 282 -10.20 3.29 12.03
CA ALA A 282 -9.92 4.45 12.86
C ALA A 282 -8.91 4.12 13.96
N THR A 283 -7.89 4.97 14.14
CA THR A 283 -6.96 4.93 15.27
C THR A 283 -7.52 5.60 16.53
N GLN A 284 -8.85 5.65 16.69
CA GLN A 284 -9.53 6.50 17.69
C GLN A 284 -9.02 6.28 19.12
N ALA A 285 -8.63 5.04 19.45
CA ALA A 285 -8.08 4.70 20.76
C ALA A 285 -6.71 5.36 21.06
N MET A 286 -5.94 5.76 20.04
CA MET A 286 -4.61 6.36 20.21
C MET A 286 -4.58 7.88 20.01
N PHE A 287 -5.45 8.43 19.15
CA PHE A 287 -5.34 9.85 18.77
C PHE A 287 -6.60 10.69 19.05
N GLY A 288 -7.67 10.13 19.65
CA GLY A 288 -8.86 10.89 20.04
C GLY A 288 -9.78 11.35 18.89
N GLU A 289 -9.35 11.18 17.63
CA GLU A 289 -10.12 11.46 16.41
C GLU A 289 -10.30 10.17 15.58
N SER A 290 -11.35 10.12 14.75
CA SER A 290 -11.59 9.00 13.82
C SER A 290 -10.69 9.12 12.58
N ASP A 291 -9.38 9.11 12.79
CA ASP A 291 -8.40 9.15 11.71
C ASP A 291 -8.13 7.74 11.20
N GLY A 292 -8.28 7.53 9.90
CA GLY A 292 -8.13 6.21 9.29
C GLY A 292 -6.66 5.95 9.06
N HIS A 293 -6.02 5.04 9.81
CA HIS A 293 -4.56 4.90 10.05
C HIS A 293 -3.58 5.17 8.89
N TRP A 294 -4.01 5.03 7.63
CA TRP A 294 -3.14 5.17 6.46
C TRP A 294 -3.63 6.20 5.45
N LYS A 295 -4.87 6.66 5.58
CA LYS A 295 -5.50 7.54 4.61
C LYS A 295 -5.59 8.99 5.08
N GLY A 296 -4.99 9.27 6.24
CA GLY A 296 -4.80 10.60 6.78
C GLY A 296 -5.98 11.08 7.63
N GLN A 297 -5.84 12.30 8.15
CA GLN A 297 -6.82 12.89 9.05
C GLN A 297 -8.22 12.92 8.43
N GLY A 298 -9.23 12.57 9.22
CA GLY A 298 -10.63 12.59 8.81
C GLY A 298 -11.07 11.42 7.93
N SER A 299 -10.20 10.45 7.63
CA SER A 299 -10.55 9.33 6.75
C SER A 299 -11.15 8.10 7.43
N GLY A 300 -11.11 8.03 8.76
CA GLY A 300 -11.43 6.82 9.51
C GLY A 300 -12.91 6.68 9.86
N SER A 301 -13.38 5.44 10.00
CA SER A 301 -14.74 5.17 10.50
C SER A 301 -14.84 3.84 11.25
N ILE A 302 -15.05 3.90 12.56
CA ILE A 302 -15.25 2.68 13.39
C ILE A 302 -16.49 1.91 12.96
N SER A 303 -17.60 2.60 12.67
CA SER A 303 -18.84 1.93 12.26
C SER A 303 -18.67 1.17 10.95
N THR A 304 -17.93 1.77 10.00
CA THR A 304 -17.60 1.14 8.72
C THR A 304 -16.66 -0.04 8.93
N PHE A 305 -15.57 0.15 9.69
CA PHE A 305 -14.65 -0.94 10.05
C PHE A 305 -15.39 -2.11 10.71
N ALA A 306 -16.22 -1.86 11.72
CA ALA A 306 -16.98 -2.90 12.41
C ALA A 306 -17.95 -3.62 11.46
N ALA A 307 -18.64 -2.89 10.58
CA ALA A 307 -19.51 -3.48 9.57
C ALA A 307 -18.73 -4.35 8.57
N SER A 308 -17.54 -3.91 8.16
CA SER A 308 -16.66 -4.63 7.23
C SER A 308 -16.06 -5.87 7.87
N VAL A 309 -15.63 -5.79 9.13
CA VAL A 309 -15.16 -6.94 9.91
C VAL A 309 -16.27 -7.98 10.09
N VAL A 310 -17.50 -7.57 10.39
CA VAL A 310 -18.66 -8.50 10.47
C VAL A 310 -18.94 -9.13 9.11
N THR A 311 -18.91 -8.32 8.06
CA THR A 311 -19.15 -8.76 6.68
C THR A 311 -18.11 -9.79 6.24
N PHE A 312 -16.84 -9.53 6.55
CA PHE A 312 -15.68 -10.37 6.26
C PHE A 312 -15.63 -11.65 7.10
N SER A 313 -15.81 -11.55 8.41
CA SER A 313 -15.83 -12.72 9.31
C SER A 313 -17.02 -13.65 9.05
N GLY A 314 -18.08 -13.14 8.41
CA GLY A 314 -19.22 -13.92 7.94
C GLY A 314 -19.02 -14.58 6.57
N THR A 315 -18.00 -14.21 5.81
CA THR A 315 -17.74 -14.77 4.46
C THR A 315 -16.79 -15.95 4.51
N GLU A 316 -17.34 -17.14 4.68
CA GLU A 316 -16.64 -18.38 4.30
C GLU A 316 -16.67 -18.50 2.78
N THR A 317 -15.63 -18.01 2.12
CA THR A 317 -15.45 -18.18 0.68
C THR A 317 -14.44 -19.31 0.40
N PRO A 318 -14.47 -19.92 -0.79
CA PRO A 318 -13.41 -20.83 -1.22
C PRO A 318 -12.00 -20.21 -1.08
N TYR A 319 -11.89 -18.90 -1.25
CA TYR A 319 -10.64 -18.14 -1.14
C TYR A 319 -10.15 -18.03 0.31
N THR A 320 -11.06 -17.73 1.24
CA THR A 320 -10.73 -17.65 2.68
C THR A 320 -10.28 -19.02 3.18
N ASN A 321 -10.97 -20.08 2.75
CA ASN A 321 -10.62 -21.46 3.07
C ASN A 321 -9.29 -21.88 2.44
N LEU A 322 -8.94 -21.38 1.26
CA LEU A 322 -7.63 -21.61 0.66
C LEU A 322 -6.52 -20.97 1.50
N PHE A 323 -6.71 -19.73 1.96
CA PHE A 323 -5.70 -19.01 2.75
C PHE A 323 -5.52 -19.61 4.15
N LEU A 324 -6.63 -19.94 4.82
CA LEU A 324 -6.68 -20.47 6.19
C LEU A 324 -6.85 -22.00 6.29
N ARG A 325 -6.60 -22.75 5.22
CA ARG A 325 -6.81 -24.22 5.20
C ARG A 325 -6.14 -24.87 6.41
N PRO A 326 -6.83 -25.74 7.18
CA PRO A 326 -6.25 -26.34 8.38
C PRO A 326 -4.99 -27.17 8.12
N GLN A 327 -4.87 -27.75 6.93
CA GLN A 327 -3.67 -28.46 6.48
C GLN A 327 -2.92 -27.58 5.48
N ASP A 328 -1.73 -27.09 5.84
CA ASP A 328 -0.83 -26.25 5.03
C ASP A 328 -1.44 -24.95 4.48
N PRO A 329 -1.85 -24.01 5.34
CA PRO A 329 -2.26 -22.68 4.91
C PRO A 329 -1.21 -22.01 4.03
N VAL A 330 -1.66 -21.22 3.05
CA VAL A 330 -0.78 -20.65 2.01
C VAL A 330 0.39 -19.88 2.61
N TYR A 331 0.14 -19.06 3.63
CA TYR A 331 1.20 -18.31 4.30
C TYR A 331 2.24 -19.24 4.94
N GLN A 332 1.83 -20.39 5.50
CA GLN A 332 2.76 -21.34 6.13
C GLN A 332 3.70 -21.97 5.12
N LEU A 333 3.27 -22.17 3.86
CA LEU A 333 4.16 -22.66 2.80
C LEU A 333 5.31 -21.69 2.50
N ILE A 334 5.11 -20.40 2.78
CA ILE A 334 6.06 -19.32 2.51
C ILE A 334 6.91 -19.00 3.75
N VAL A 335 6.36 -19.20 4.96
CA VAL A 335 7.09 -18.95 6.22
C VAL A 335 7.59 -20.21 6.92
N SER A 336 7.55 -21.39 6.28
CA SER A 336 8.05 -22.65 6.86
C SER A 336 9.15 -23.29 6.01
N PRO A 337 10.36 -23.54 6.57
CA PRO A 337 10.79 -23.16 7.91
C PRO A 337 10.77 -21.64 8.09
N SER A 338 10.69 -21.20 9.36
CA SER A 338 10.65 -19.77 9.69
C SER A 338 11.75 -19.04 8.92
N PRO A 339 11.47 -17.91 8.24
CA PRO A 339 12.50 -17.09 7.62
C PRO A 339 13.60 -16.68 8.60
N TYR A 340 13.28 -16.68 9.90
CA TYR A 340 14.21 -16.42 10.99
C TYR A 340 15.06 -17.63 11.42
N THR A 341 14.84 -18.82 10.86
CA THR A 341 15.57 -20.05 11.23
C THR A 341 17.08 -19.90 11.00
N TYR A 342 17.47 -19.24 9.91
CA TYR A 342 18.88 -19.02 9.56
C TYR A 342 19.55 -17.92 10.40
N LEU A 343 18.77 -17.12 11.12
CA LEU A 343 19.30 -16.12 12.05
C LEU A 343 19.94 -16.77 13.28
N ASN A 344 19.50 -17.98 13.66
CA ASN A 344 19.94 -18.64 14.88
C ASN A 344 21.17 -19.54 14.71
N THR A 345 21.59 -19.87 13.49
CA THR A 345 22.55 -20.97 13.26
C THR A 345 24.01 -20.57 13.17
N SER A 346 24.37 -19.30 13.35
CA SER A 346 25.77 -18.90 13.16
C SER A 346 26.09 -17.58 13.82
N VAL A 347 26.08 -17.54 15.14
CA VAL A 347 26.77 -16.49 15.89
C VAL A 347 28.27 -16.79 15.80
N GLY A 348 29.02 -15.96 15.09
CA GLY A 348 30.47 -16.01 15.01
C GLY A 348 31.12 -15.79 16.39
N PRO A 349 32.44 -15.99 16.52
CA PRO A 349 33.15 -15.90 17.80
C PRO A 349 33.02 -14.54 18.52
N THR A 350 32.63 -13.50 17.78
CA THR A 350 32.41 -12.11 18.22
C THR A 350 30.98 -11.80 18.63
N GLY A 351 30.01 -12.69 18.38
CA GLY A 351 28.58 -12.39 18.52
C GLY A 351 27.86 -12.06 17.20
N ASP A 352 28.58 -12.03 16.07
CA ASP A 352 28.02 -11.60 14.78
C ASP A 352 27.33 -12.74 14.02
N VAL A 353 26.13 -12.51 13.49
CA VAL A 353 25.42 -13.51 12.65
C VAL A 353 26.19 -13.70 11.32
N VAL A 354 26.82 -14.85 11.12
CA VAL A 354 27.49 -15.24 9.87
C VAL A 354 26.45 -15.82 8.91
N PRO A 355 26.17 -15.20 7.75
CA PRO A 355 25.21 -15.74 6.80
C PRO A 355 25.69 -17.10 6.27
N ASN A 356 24.77 -18.03 6.00
CA ASN A 356 25.09 -19.22 5.22
C ASN A 356 25.20 -18.82 3.74
N GLN A 357 26.31 -18.18 3.38
CA GLN A 357 26.55 -17.61 2.05
C GLN A 357 26.28 -18.62 0.93
N ALA A 358 26.59 -19.91 1.13
CA ALA A 358 26.31 -20.94 0.14
C ALA A 358 24.80 -21.14 -0.13
N VAL A 359 23.97 -21.12 0.91
CA VAL A 359 22.50 -21.21 0.76
C VAL A 359 21.95 -19.94 0.09
N ILE A 360 22.47 -18.77 0.47
CA ILE A 360 22.08 -17.49 -0.15
C ILE A 360 22.44 -17.48 -1.63
N SER A 361 23.70 -17.74 -1.98
CA SER A 361 24.13 -17.78 -3.37
C SER A 361 23.35 -18.80 -4.19
N ALA A 362 23.04 -19.98 -3.64
CA ALA A 362 22.23 -20.99 -4.32
C ALA A 362 20.77 -20.56 -4.56
N ALA A 363 20.17 -19.86 -3.59
CA ALA A 363 18.81 -19.31 -3.75
C ALA A 363 18.78 -18.22 -4.84
N LEU A 364 19.83 -17.41 -4.90
CA LEU A 364 19.94 -16.27 -5.81
C LEU A 364 20.48 -16.61 -7.20
N GLU A 365 21.14 -17.77 -7.40
CA GLU A 365 21.75 -18.14 -8.69
C GLU A 365 20.75 -18.11 -9.86
N SER A 366 19.49 -18.43 -9.60
CA SER A 366 18.42 -18.39 -10.59
C SER A 366 17.63 -17.08 -10.61
N PHE A 367 17.90 -16.16 -9.68
CA PHE A 367 17.17 -14.92 -9.53
C PHE A 367 17.62 -13.91 -10.60
N THR A 368 16.67 -13.31 -11.29
CA THR A 368 16.91 -12.29 -12.30
C THR A 368 16.74 -10.93 -11.63
N PRO A 369 17.81 -10.12 -11.50
CA PRO A 369 17.72 -8.81 -10.87
C PRO A 369 16.89 -7.86 -11.74
N TYR A 370 16.32 -6.82 -11.12
CA TYR A 370 15.48 -5.83 -11.78
C TYR A 370 16.15 -5.21 -13.01
N SER A 371 17.42 -4.85 -12.91
CA SER A 371 18.21 -4.29 -14.01
C SER A 371 18.39 -5.22 -15.22
N ALA A 372 18.16 -6.53 -15.04
CA ALA A 372 18.22 -7.55 -16.09
C ALA A 372 16.84 -7.99 -16.60
N LEU A 373 15.75 -7.42 -16.08
CA LEU A 373 14.42 -7.71 -16.59
C LEU A 373 14.22 -7.13 -18.00
N PRO A 374 13.34 -7.75 -18.82
CA PRO A 374 12.91 -7.16 -20.09
C PRO A 374 12.44 -5.69 -19.94
N SER A 375 12.77 -4.83 -20.90
CA SER A 375 12.48 -3.39 -20.87
C SER A 375 11.01 -3.04 -20.61
N LYS A 376 10.09 -3.89 -21.06
CA LYS A 376 8.64 -3.77 -20.80
C LYS A 376 8.26 -3.77 -19.31
N TYR A 377 9.14 -4.25 -18.43
CA TYR A 377 8.99 -4.23 -16.97
C TYR A 377 9.86 -3.17 -16.30
N THR A 378 10.67 -2.43 -17.05
CA THR A 378 11.64 -1.47 -16.52
C THR A 378 11.56 -0.13 -17.25
N THR A 379 12.39 0.08 -18.26
CA THR A 379 12.59 1.37 -18.94
C THR A 379 11.42 1.81 -19.82
N ASP A 380 10.53 0.88 -20.18
CA ASP A 380 9.36 1.16 -21.01
C ASP A 380 8.13 1.49 -20.16
N LEU A 381 8.29 1.73 -18.85
CA LEU A 381 7.21 2.12 -17.95
C LEU A 381 7.32 3.59 -17.53
N THR A 382 6.17 4.25 -17.51
CA THR A 382 5.97 5.60 -17.00
C THR A 382 4.84 5.57 -15.98
N ALA A 383 5.07 6.15 -14.81
CA ALA A 383 4.00 6.41 -13.86
C ALA A 383 3.17 7.60 -14.32
N VAL A 384 1.85 7.43 -14.33
CA VAL A 384 0.87 8.51 -14.41
C VAL A 384 0.37 8.75 -13.00
N VAL A 385 0.53 9.98 -12.52
CA VAL A 385 0.14 10.39 -11.18
C VAL A 385 -1.02 11.37 -11.30
N VAL A 386 -2.16 11.03 -10.71
CA VAL A 386 -3.31 11.94 -10.58
C VAL A 386 -3.42 12.31 -9.12
N ARG A 387 -3.28 13.60 -8.81
CA ARG A 387 -3.36 14.08 -7.42
C ARG A 387 -4.54 15.02 -7.24
N THR A 388 -5.32 14.77 -6.19
CA THR A 388 -6.37 15.70 -5.74
C THR A 388 -5.77 16.66 -4.73
N THR A 389 -5.79 17.96 -5.02
CA THR A 389 -5.22 18.99 -4.14
C THR A 389 -6.28 19.63 -3.25
N ARG A 390 -7.53 19.68 -3.73
CA ARG A 390 -8.69 20.19 -3.00
C ARG A 390 -9.98 19.63 -3.57
N PHE A 391 -11.01 19.48 -2.74
CA PHE A 391 -12.39 19.39 -3.19
C PHE A 391 -13.26 20.35 -2.40
N THR A 392 -14.42 20.69 -2.98
CA THR A 392 -15.50 21.42 -2.31
C THR A 392 -16.83 20.77 -2.67
N VAL A 393 -17.70 20.57 -1.69
CA VAL A 393 -19.04 20.01 -1.83
C VAL A 393 -20.03 21.09 -1.43
N SER A 394 -20.94 21.43 -2.34
CA SER A 394 -21.91 22.49 -2.12
C SER A 394 -23.20 21.98 -1.49
N ASP A 395 -23.70 22.74 -0.50
CA ASP A 395 -25.01 22.52 0.11
C ASP A 395 -26.17 23.08 -0.76
N ALA A 396 -25.85 23.90 -1.76
CA ALA A 396 -26.74 24.94 -2.27
C ALA A 396 -27.97 24.46 -3.07
N LYS A 397 -28.13 23.16 -3.35
CA LYS A 397 -29.21 22.68 -4.23
C LYS A 397 -30.04 21.50 -3.77
N THR A 398 -29.67 20.76 -2.73
CA THR A 398 -30.35 19.46 -2.50
C THR A 398 -30.67 19.14 -1.06
N GLY A 399 -30.00 19.74 -0.06
CA GLY A 399 -30.05 19.24 1.32
C GLY A 399 -29.65 17.77 1.46
N ARG A 400 -29.07 17.16 0.41
CA ARG A 400 -28.71 15.73 0.35
C ARG A 400 -27.39 15.44 1.05
N PHE A 401 -26.55 16.45 1.22
CA PHE A 401 -25.18 16.34 1.73
C PHE A 401 -25.02 17.16 3.02
N SER A 402 -25.90 16.97 4.02
CA SER A 402 -25.76 17.69 5.29
C SER A 402 -24.39 17.41 5.93
N ASP A 403 -23.90 16.19 5.75
CA ASP A 403 -22.66 15.64 6.30
C ASP A 403 -22.00 14.73 5.23
N PRO A 404 -21.36 15.30 4.20
CA PRO A 404 -20.79 14.50 3.13
C PRO A 404 -19.52 13.81 3.61
N ASP A 405 -19.29 12.61 3.06
CA ASP A 405 -18.10 11.80 3.24
C ASP A 405 -17.40 11.60 1.87
N PRO A 406 -16.81 12.65 1.27
CA PRO A 406 -16.35 12.58 -0.11
C PRO A 406 -15.19 11.61 -0.27
N TRP A 407 -15.20 10.82 -1.35
CA TRP A 407 -14.08 10.00 -1.78
C TRP A 407 -13.93 10.04 -3.29
N ALA A 408 -12.74 9.75 -3.81
CA ALA A 408 -12.46 9.76 -5.24
C ALA A 408 -12.37 8.35 -5.82
N ALA A 409 -13.07 8.10 -6.93
CA ALA A 409 -12.78 6.99 -7.83
C ALA A 409 -12.03 7.54 -9.04
N ILE A 410 -10.77 7.13 -9.19
CA ILE A 410 -9.86 7.62 -10.24
C ILE A 410 -9.51 6.45 -11.14
N THR A 411 -9.91 6.53 -12.40
CA THR A 411 -9.59 5.50 -13.41
C THR A 411 -8.52 6.02 -14.36
N ILE A 412 -7.36 5.36 -14.42
CA ILE A 412 -6.26 5.73 -15.34
C ILE A 412 -6.11 4.60 -16.36
N GLY A 413 -6.35 4.87 -17.65
CA GLY A 413 -6.23 3.85 -18.69
C GLY A 413 -7.05 2.58 -18.39
N GLY A 414 -8.28 2.74 -17.88
CA GLY A 414 -9.17 1.64 -17.51
C GLY A 414 -8.91 0.98 -16.14
N PHE A 415 -7.90 1.42 -15.39
CA PHE A 415 -7.59 0.90 -14.05
C PHE A 415 -8.14 1.83 -12.97
N GLU A 416 -9.16 1.37 -12.25
CA GLU A 416 -9.80 2.12 -11.17
C GLU A 416 -9.03 1.97 -9.85
N ILE A 417 -8.72 3.12 -9.25
CA ILE A 417 -8.17 3.33 -7.92
C ILE A 417 -9.23 4.01 -7.07
N LYS A 418 -9.50 3.47 -5.89
CA LYS A 418 -10.45 4.02 -4.93
C LYS A 418 -9.70 4.68 -3.79
N GLU A 419 -9.98 5.95 -3.57
CA GLU A 419 -9.43 6.72 -2.47
C GLU A 419 -10.35 6.66 -1.24
N ALA A 420 -9.79 7.00 -0.08
CA ALA A 420 -10.54 6.91 1.17
C ALA A 420 -11.56 8.05 1.33
N PRO A 421 -12.71 7.79 1.95
CA PRO A 421 -13.68 8.82 2.30
C PRO A 421 -13.12 9.82 3.30
N MET A 422 -13.49 11.09 3.15
CA MET A 422 -13.14 12.19 4.04
C MET A 422 -14.36 12.58 4.84
N ARG A 423 -14.46 12.08 6.07
CA ARG A 423 -15.67 12.09 6.87
C ARG A 423 -16.11 13.51 7.26
N ASN A 424 -17.36 13.81 6.98
CA ASN A 424 -18.01 15.10 7.25
C ASN A 424 -17.22 16.30 6.69
N GLN A 425 -16.46 16.10 5.60
CA GLN A 425 -15.63 17.15 5.00
C GLN A 425 -16.34 17.75 3.79
N LYS A 426 -16.62 19.06 3.83
CA LYS A 426 -17.22 19.80 2.71
C LYS A 426 -16.20 20.56 1.87
N ASP A 427 -15.09 20.97 2.46
CA ASP A 427 -14.03 21.69 1.77
C ASP A 427 -12.71 21.28 2.40
N PHE A 428 -11.95 20.47 1.68
CA PHE A 428 -10.77 19.83 2.24
C PHE A 428 -9.68 19.69 1.19
N ARG A 429 -8.44 19.57 1.66
CA ARG A 429 -7.25 19.37 0.84
C ARG A 429 -6.69 17.97 1.08
N PRO A 430 -7.29 16.92 0.49
CA PRO A 430 -6.85 15.56 0.72
C PRO A 430 -5.44 15.37 0.16
N TYR A 431 -4.84 14.23 0.51
CA TYR A 431 -3.56 13.80 -0.04
C TYR A 431 -3.72 12.64 -1.05
N TRP A 432 -4.96 12.41 -1.51
CA TRP A 432 -5.29 11.40 -2.52
C TRP A 432 -4.36 11.48 -3.73
N THR A 433 -3.67 10.37 -3.97
CA THR A 433 -2.63 10.22 -4.98
C THR A 433 -2.84 8.86 -5.64
N ALA A 434 -3.39 8.88 -6.84
CA ALA A 434 -3.54 7.70 -7.68
C ALA A 434 -2.31 7.57 -8.60
N ILE A 435 -1.66 6.41 -8.58
CA ILE A 435 -0.49 6.11 -9.40
C ILE A 435 -0.81 4.87 -10.25
N LYS A 436 -0.62 4.98 -11.57
CA LYS A 436 -0.62 3.83 -12.49
C LYS A 436 0.63 3.85 -13.35
N PHE A 437 1.35 2.76 -13.40
CA PHE A 437 2.40 2.51 -14.38
C PHE A 437 1.79 2.00 -15.70
N VAL A 438 2.12 2.71 -16.78
CA VAL A 438 1.67 2.44 -18.14
C VAL A 438 2.87 2.34 -19.09
N SER A 439 2.64 1.84 -20.30
CA SER A 439 3.70 1.87 -21.31
C SER A 439 4.12 3.30 -21.63
N LYS A 440 5.42 3.57 -21.64
CA LYS A 440 6.04 4.82 -22.07
C LYS A 440 5.70 5.18 -23.53
N SER A 441 5.30 4.20 -24.34
CA SER A 441 4.83 4.43 -25.71
C SER A 441 3.39 4.93 -25.80
N ALA A 442 2.66 5.01 -24.68
CA ALA A 442 1.29 5.51 -24.66
C ALA A 442 1.25 7.00 -24.98
N THR A 443 0.71 7.34 -26.15
CA THR A 443 0.58 8.73 -26.61
C THR A 443 -0.64 9.44 -26.04
N SER A 444 -1.60 8.69 -25.50
CA SER A 444 -2.86 9.22 -24.98
C SER A 444 -3.43 8.24 -23.96
N ILE A 445 -3.80 8.75 -22.79
CA ILE A 445 -4.30 7.97 -21.67
C ILE A 445 -5.64 8.56 -21.22
N PRO A 446 -6.74 7.80 -21.33
CA PRO A 446 -8.02 8.25 -20.78
C PRO A 446 -7.95 8.23 -19.26
N ILE A 447 -8.43 9.30 -18.62
CA ILE A 447 -8.57 9.39 -17.17
C ILE A 447 -10.01 9.79 -16.84
N SER A 448 -10.69 8.98 -16.03
CA SER A 448 -12.01 9.32 -15.46
C SER A 448 -11.85 9.63 -13.98
N TYR A 449 -12.42 10.74 -13.53
CA TYR A 449 -12.46 11.12 -12.13
C TYR A 449 -13.91 11.28 -11.66
N LYS A 450 -14.28 10.58 -10.58
CA LYS A 450 -15.57 10.71 -9.90
C LYS A 450 -15.33 11.11 -8.46
N LEU A 451 -16.03 12.15 -8.02
CA LEU A 451 -16.17 12.45 -6.61
C LEU A 451 -17.49 11.84 -6.12
N ASN A 452 -17.41 10.95 -5.15
CA ASN A 452 -18.56 10.23 -4.61
C ASN A 452 -18.75 10.63 -3.15
N ASP A 453 -19.98 10.55 -2.67
CA ASP A 453 -20.33 10.66 -1.26
C ASP A 453 -20.53 9.25 -0.70
N ALA A 454 -19.71 8.86 0.27
CA ALA A 454 -19.86 7.59 0.96
C ALA A 454 -21.05 7.68 1.93
N ALA A 455 -22.23 7.22 1.50
CA ALA A 455 -23.34 7.11 2.43
C ALA A 455 -22.95 6.23 3.63
N THR A 456 -23.61 6.47 4.78
CA THR A 456 -23.48 5.66 6.01
C THR A 456 -23.82 4.16 5.83
N SER A 457 -24.22 3.74 4.63
CA SER A 457 -24.37 2.34 4.22
C SER A 457 -23.79 2.14 2.82
N SER A 458 -23.06 1.05 2.60
CA SER A 458 -22.40 0.64 1.35
C SER A 458 -23.30 0.46 0.11
N SER A 459 -24.59 0.79 0.20
CA SER A 459 -25.59 0.56 -0.86
C SER A 459 -26.05 1.82 -1.60
N PHE A 460 -25.55 3.00 -1.23
CA PHE A 460 -25.93 4.26 -1.88
C PHE A 460 -24.73 5.21 -2.04
N GLU A 461 -23.79 4.86 -2.91
CA GLU A 461 -22.81 5.83 -3.39
C GLU A 461 -23.53 6.87 -4.26
N GLN A 462 -23.48 8.14 -3.85
CA GLN A 462 -24.03 9.24 -4.66
C GLN A 462 -22.88 10.00 -5.31
N ILE A 463 -22.96 10.21 -6.62
CA ILE A 463 -21.97 11.03 -7.33
C ILE A 463 -22.19 12.49 -6.93
N ILE A 464 -21.14 13.13 -6.42
CA ILE A 464 -21.07 14.58 -6.20
C ILE A 464 -20.76 15.22 -7.55
N PRO A 465 -21.64 16.05 -8.12
CA PRO A 465 -21.41 16.61 -9.43
C PRO A 465 -20.24 17.59 -9.36
N ILE A 466 -19.15 17.28 -10.07
CA ILE A 466 -17.94 18.13 -10.16
C ILE A 466 -17.75 18.72 -11.56
N THR A 467 -18.62 18.40 -12.50
CA THR A 467 -18.64 18.95 -13.86
C THR A 467 -20.01 19.56 -14.18
N GLY A 468 -20.09 20.29 -15.29
CA GLY A 468 -21.37 20.72 -15.87
C GLY A 468 -22.16 19.57 -16.52
N THR A 469 -21.63 18.34 -16.56
CA THR A 469 -22.29 17.19 -17.19
C THR A 469 -23.25 16.50 -16.23
N ALA A 470 -24.32 15.90 -16.77
CA ALA A 470 -25.32 15.19 -15.98
C ALA A 470 -24.77 13.94 -15.26
N ALA A 471 -23.65 13.38 -15.72
CA ALA A 471 -23.03 12.20 -15.13
C ALA A 471 -22.17 12.51 -13.90
N GLY A 472 -21.82 13.79 -13.65
CA GLY A 472 -20.95 14.20 -12.54
C GLY A 472 -19.52 13.64 -12.61
N THR A 473 -19.17 12.96 -13.71
CA THR A 473 -17.84 12.39 -13.96
C THR A 473 -17.03 13.39 -14.77
N LEU A 474 -15.76 13.53 -14.43
CA LEU A 474 -14.78 14.31 -15.18
C LEU A 474 -13.96 13.36 -16.05
N GLU A 475 -14.19 13.43 -17.36
CA GLU A 475 -13.46 12.66 -18.37
C GLU A 475 -12.32 13.50 -18.94
N MET A 476 -11.12 12.95 -18.94
CA MET A 476 -9.89 13.62 -19.36
C MET A 476 -9.10 12.73 -20.31
N THR A 477 -8.34 13.37 -21.18
CA THR A 477 -7.28 12.73 -21.98
C THR A 477 -5.96 13.34 -21.56
N PHE A 478 -5.02 12.50 -21.17
CA PHE A 478 -3.67 12.90 -20.77
C PHE A 478 -2.64 12.41 -21.78
N THR A 479 -1.74 13.29 -22.19
CA THR A 479 -0.61 12.99 -23.09
C THR A 479 0.69 12.98 -22.27
N PRO A 480 1.25 11.81 -21.90
CA PRO A 480 2.39 11.73 -20.98
C PRO A 480 3.62 12.53 -21.41
N ASP A 481 3.98 12.48 -22.70
CA ASP A 481 5.19 13.12 -23.23
C ASP A 481 5.16 14.65 -23.10
N THR A 482 4.00 15.26 -23.30
CA THR A 482 3.81 16.71 -23.22
C THR A 482 3.21 17.16 -21.89
N LYS A 483 2.82 16.21 -21.04
CA LYS A 483 2.06 16.41 -19.80
C LYS A 483 0.77 17.22 -19.99
N VAL A 484 0.24 17.25 -21.21
CA VAL A 484 -0.99 18.00 -21.53
C VAL A 484 -2.20 17.21 -21.08
N VAL A 485 -3.08 17.87 -20.33
CA VAL A 485 -4.43 17.39 -20.03
C VAL A 485 -5.41 18.12 -20.94
N ALA A 486 -6.39 17.39 -21.46
CA ALA A 486 -7.55 17.94 -22.15
C ALA A 486 -8.81 17.31 -21.56
N ALA A 487 -9.83 18.12 -21.28
CA ALA A 487 -11.09 17.66 -20.73
C ALA A 487 -12.21 18.63 -21.08
N ASP A 488 -13.45 18.15 -21.16
CA ASP A 488 -14.59 19.01 -21.43
C ASP A 488 -14.80 20.01 -20.29
N GLY A 489 -14.85 21.31 -20.62
CA GLY A 489 -15.01 22.38 -19.64
C GLY A 489 -13.73 22.82 -18.93
N ILE A 490 -12.58 22.24 -19.27
CA ILE A 490 -11.25 22.66 -18.79
C ILE A 490 -10.41 23.03 -20.02
N SER A 491 -9.71 24.17 -19.95
CA SER A 491 -8.78 24.56 -21.01
C SER A 491 -7.68 23.50 -21.13
N SER A 492 -7.37 23.05 -22.34
CA SER A 492 -6.22 22.16 -22.51
C SER A 492 -4.93 22.87 -22.09
N GLY A 493 -4.10 22.19 -21.30
CA GLY A 493 -2.89 22.79 -20.73
C GLY A 493 -2.03 21.78 -19.96
N VAL A 494 -0.87 22.24 -19.51
CA VAL A 494 0.03 21.46 -18.65
C VAL A 494 -0.35 21.76 -17.20
N TYR A 495 -0.81 20.73 -16.51
CA TYR A 495 -1.21 20.80 -15.11
C TYR A 495 -0.48 19.72 -14.32
N SER A 496 0.83 19.91 -14.12
CA SER A 496 1.71 18.82 -13.68
C SER A 496 2.10 18.91 -12.22
N ASN A 497 1.65 19.93 -11.49
CA ASN A 497 2.02 20.11 -10.10
C ASN A 497 1.13 21.06 -9.30
N TYR A 498 1.46 21.28 -8.02
CA TYR A 498 0.70 22.14 -7.11
C TYR A 498 0.61 23.62 -7.52
N SER A 499 1.58 24.17 -8.26
CA SER A 499 1.49 25.56 -8.78
C SER A 499 0.79 25.63 -10.14
N THR A 500 0.50 24.49 -10.76
CA THR A 500 -0.17 24.36 -12.06
C THR A 500 -1.30 23.34 -11.95
N THR A 501 -2.36 23.68 -11.22
CA THR A 501 -3.57 22.86 -11.10
C THR A 501 -4.66 23.33 -12.07
N PHE A 502 -5.68 22.50 -12.29
CA PHE A 502 -6.94 22.93 -12.87
C PHE A 502 -8.09 22.63 -11.92
N ILE A 503 -9.17 23.40 -12.05
CA ILE A 503 -10.37 23.26 -11.23
C ILE A 503 -11.53 22.89 -12.14
N SER A 504 -12.17 21.75 -11.86
CA SER A 504 -13.48 21.42 -12.42
C SER A 504 -14.56 21.86 -11.45
N ARG A 505 -15.57 22.59 -11.93
CA ARG A 505 -16.70 23.06 -11.11
C ARG A 505 -18.02 22.63 -11.74
N SER A 506 -18.96 22.25 -10.90
CA SER A 506 -20.35 22.04 -11.31
C SER A 506 -21.19 23.31 -11.11
N LEU A 507 -22.41 23.27 -11.63
CA LEU A 507 -23.39 24.35 -11.48
C LEU A 507 -23.92 24.52 -10.05
N ASP A 508 -23.71 23.55 -9.16
CA ASP A 508 -24.13 23.67 -7.76
C ASP A 508 -23.05 24.31 -6.87
N GLY A 509 -21.83 24.47 -7.38
CA GLY A 509 -20.70 25.04 -6.65
C GLY A 509 -19.72 23.99 -6.12
N SER A 510 -20.06 22.70 -6.20
CA SER A 510 -19.12 21.63 -5.91
C SER A 510 -17.99 21.63 -6.94
N SER A 511 -16.78 21.31 -6.50
CA SER A 511 -15.59 21.37 -7.33
C SER A 511 -14.51 20.41 -6.89
N VAL A 512 -13.63 20.10 -7.83
CA VAL A 512 -12.38 19.41 -7.53
C VAL A 512 -11.21 20.15 -8.19
N GLU A 513 -10.10 20.23 -7.48
CA GLU A 513 -8.83 20.78 -7.95
C GLU A 513 -7.81 19.65 -8.05
N LEU A 514 -7.20 19.52 -9.23
CA LEU A 514 -6.38 18.38 -9.61
C LEU A 514 -5.12 18.82 -10.35
N TYR A 515 -4.12 17.94 -10.36
CA TYR A 515 -3.07 17.95 -11.37
C TYR A 515 -2.78 16.51 -11.82
N VAL A 516 -2.21 16.36 -13.02
CA VAL A 516 -1.80 15.08 -13.62
C VAL A 516 -0.36 15.18 -14.09
N ASP A 517 0.50 14.27 -13.64
CA ASP A 517 1.91 14.22 -14.00
C ASP A 517 2.30 12.85 -14.60
N ALA A 518 3.41 12.84 -15.34
CA ALA A 518 4.03 11.65 -15.88
C ALA A 518 5.51 11.62 -15.50
N ARG A 519 5.98 10.47 -15.00
CA ARG A 519 7.39 10.24 -14.65
C ARG A 519 7.84 8.84 -15.05
N PRO A 520 8.85 8.68 -15.91
CA PRO A 520 9.45 7.38 -16.18
C PRO A 520 9.97 6.72 -14.90
N LEU A 521 9.85 5.40 -14.83
CA LEU A 521 10.35 4.63 -13.70
C LEU A 521 11.89 4.72 -13.60
N THR A 522 12.58 4.71 -14.74
CA THR A 522 14.04 4.89 -14.87
C THR A 522 14.39 6.25 -15.47
N CYS A 523 15.46 6.89 -15.03
CA CYS A 523 15.96 8.12 -15.63
C CYS A 523 16.82 7.87 -16.87
N GLY A 524 16.83 8.84 -17.80
CA GLY A 524 17.90 8.95 -18.79
C GLY A 524 19.19 9.50 -18.15
N THR A 525 20.30 9.51 -18.89
CA THR A 525 21.63 9.97 -18.40
C THR A 525 21.73 11.47 -18.07
N ALA A 526 20.66 12.25 -18.24
CA ALA A 526 20.67 13.70 -18.06
C ALA A 526 19.48 14.12 -17.20
N GLY A 527 19.69 14.22 -15.89
CA GLY A 527 18.72 14.71 -14.93
C GLY A 527 19.34 15.79 -14.04
N GLN A 528 18.57 16.83 -13.71
CA GLN A 528 19.00 17.85 -12.73
C GLN A 528 18.75 17.34 -11.32
N ASN A 529 19.79 17.31 -10.48
CA ASN A 529 19.72 16.92 -9.06
C ASN A 529 18.53 17.57 -8.34
N GLY A 530 17.47 16.78 -8.09
CA GLY A 530 16.36 17.18 -7.25
C GLY A 530 16.73 17.08 -5.77
N THR A 531 16.33 18.07 -4.97
CA THR A 531 16.34 17.99 -3.51
C THR A 531 14.89 17.75 -3.04
N PHE A 532 14.65 17.20 -1.84
CA PHE A 532 13.32 16.74 -1.39
C PHE A 532 12.91 17.37 -0.06
N ILE A 533 11.62 17.76 0.04
CA ILE A 533 10.97 18.33 1.25
C ILE A 533 10.15 17.25 1.94
N THR A 534 10.05 17.33 3.26
CA THR A 534 9.13 16.51 4.06
C THR A 534 8.55 17.30 5.21
N PHE A 535 7.25 17.14 5.44
CA PHE A 535 6.55 17.67 6.60
C PHE A 535 5.60 16.63 7.20
N CYS A 536 5.46 16.65 8.52
CA CYS A 536 4.25 16.15 9.16
C CYS A 536 3.44 17.29 9.81
N PRO A 537 2.15 17.46 9.45
CA PRO A 537 1.31 18.52 10.02
C PRO A 537 0.81 18.24 11.44
N ASN A 538 1.05 17.07 12.03
CA ASN A 538 0.37 16.61 13.26
C ASN A 538 1.21 16.66 14.55
N THR A 539 2.40 17.29 14.56
CA THR A 539 3.00 17.65 15.85
C THR A 539 2.30 18.89 16.39
N ALA A 540 1.87 18.86 17.65
CA ALA A 540 1.39 20.04 18.40
C ALA A 540 2.43 21.20 18.46
N TYR A 541 3.62 20.97 17.92
CA TYR A 541 4.72 21.89 17.73
C TYR A 541 5.02 21.98 16.24
N GLY A 542 4.44 22.97 15.57
CA GLY A 542 4.66 23.26 14.16
C GLY A 542 6.06 23.84 13.90
N GLU A 543 7.12 23.06 14.11
CA GLU A 543 8.46 23.48 13.68
C GLU A 543 8.74 23.04 12.25
N MET A 544 8.92 24.05 11.42
CA MET A 544 9.12 23.98 9.99
C MET A 544 10.61 23.89 9.65
N GLY A 545 11.06 22.71 9.21
CA GLY A 545 12.35 22.57 8.52
C GLY A 545 12.17 22.78 7.02
N VAL A 546 12.73 23.85 6.47
CA VAL A 546 12.71 24.13 5.01
C VAL A 546 14.00 23.61 4.38
N PHE A 547 13.90 22.73 3.39
CA PHE A 547 15.01 22.37 2.50
C PHE A 547 14.46 22.14 1.08
N GLY A 548 15.01 22.77 0.03
CA GLY A 548 14.40 22.87 -1.30
C GLY A 548 13.91 21.55 -1.94
N GLY A 549 12.82 21.62 -2.72
CA GLY A 549 12.14 20.49 -3.36
C GLY A 549 12.15 20.59 -4.91
N CYS A 550 11.84 19.50 -5.61
CA CYS A 550 11.42 19.57 -7.02
C CYS A 550 10.26 20.56 -7.21
N ASP A 551 10.31 21.34 -8.30
CA ASP A 551 9.25 22.28 -8.67
C ASP A 551 7.91 21.55 -8.70
N GLY A 552 6.98 22.03 -7.87
CA GLY A 552 5.65 21.49 -7.85
C GLY A 552 5.31 20.48 -6.75
N SER A 553 6.15 20.32 -5.73
CA SER A 553 5.70 19.77 -4.44
C SER A 553 4.87 20.82 -3.68
N ARG A 554 3.83 20.39 -2.94
CA ARG A 554 2.78 21.24 -2.28
C ARG A 554 3.29 22.43 -1.45
N TRP A 555 4.55 22.42 -1.05
CA TRP A 555 5.06 23.29 0.01
C TRP A 555 6.13 24.29 -0.45
N ALA A 556 6.44 24.36 -1.75
CA ALA A 556 7.17 25.50 -2.32
C ALA A 556 6.38 26.82 -2.18
N GLU A 557 5.06 26.75 -1.99
CA GLU A 557 4.15 27.90 -1.97
C GLU A 557 3.72 28.34 -0.55
N VAL A 558 3.73 27.42 0.43
CA VAL A 558 3.27 27.71 1.80
C VAL A 558 4.23 28.60 2.60
N GLN A 559 5.45 28.84 2.10
CA GLN A 559 6.33 29.86 2.66
C GLN A 559 5.72 31.28 2.67
N ALA A 560 4.66 31.55 1.89
CA ALA A 560 4.10 32.89 1.75
C ALA A 560 2.91 33.21 2.69
N ASP A 561 2.06 32.26 3.08
CA ASP A 561 0.68 32.62 3.48
C ASP A 561 0.15 32.13 4.86
N SER A 562 0.78 31.23 5.62
CA SER A 562 0.05 30.49 6.69
C SER A 562 0.56 30.58 8.13
N ALA A 563 1.14 31.70 8.58
CA ALA A 563 1.47 31.87 10.01
C ALA A 563 0.25 32.24 10.90
N ALA A 564 -0.96 32.47 10.37
CA ALA A 564 -1.99 33.22 11.12
C ALA A 564 -3.38 32.57 11.33
N SER A 565 -3.80 31.49 10.67
CA SER A 565 -5.24 31.15 10.65
C SER A 565 -5.68 29.72 10.98
N MET A 566 -4.80 28.79 11.35
CA MET A 566 -5.19 27.36 11.38
C MET A 566 -5.40 26.66 12.73
N PHE A 567 -5.24 27.30 13.89
CA PHE A 567 -5.44 26.59 15.16
C PHE A 567 -6.23 27.39 16.21
N LYS A 568 -7.45 26.91 16.49
CA LYS A 568 -8.10 27.09 17.80
C LYS A 568 -8.16 25.72 18.48
N PRO A 569 -7.41 25.48 19.56
CA PRO A 569 -7.51 24.22 20.30
C PRO A 569 -8.86 24.20 21.03
N THR A 570 -9.70 23.24 20.68
CA THR A 570 -10.93 22.94 21.45
C THR A 570 -10.57 21.82 22.42
N TYR A 571 -10.29 22.18 23.68
CA TYR A 571 -10.06 21.18 24.72
C TYR A 571 -11.38 20.48 25.07
N PHE A 572 -11.54 19.22 24.65
CA PHE A 572 -12.58 18.34 25.19
C PHE A 572 -12.02 17.53 26.36
N THR A 573 -12.65 17.70 27.52
CA THR A 573 -12.46 16.82 28.69
C THR A 573 -13.06 15.44 28.37
N VAL A 574 -12.20 14.45 28.15
CA VAL A 574 -12.60 13.05 28.00
C VAL A 574 -13.04 12.52 29.37
N LEU A 575 -14.35 12.43 29.61
CA LEU A 575 -14.92 11.61 30.67
C LEU A 575 -14.76 10.12 30.28
N PRO A 576 -14.40 9.23 31.21
CA PRO A 576 -14.21 7.81 30.90
C PRO A 576 -15.56 7.15 30.58
N VAL A 577 -15.72 6.75 29.32
CA VAL A 577 -16.87 5.99 28.77
C VAL A 577 -17.05 4.62 29.45
N LEU A 578 -16.07 4.17 30.25
CA LEU A 578 -16.12 2.92 31.00
C LEU A 578 -17.20 2.85 32.10
N ALA A 579 -17.75 3.98 32.57
CA ALA A 579 -18.74 3.99 33.65
C ALA A 579 -20.19 3.67 33.21
N LEU A 580 -20.50 3.73 31.91
CA LEU A 580 -21.86 3.50 31.38
C LEU A 580 -22.16 2.04 31.01
N LEU A 581 -21.14 1.18 30.93
CA LEU A 581 -21.30 -0.26 30.65
C LEU A 581 -21.48 -1.12 31.91
N ALA A 582 -21.20 -0.60 33.10
CA ALA A 582 -21.34 -1.33 34.37
C ALA A 582 -22.76 -1.29 34.97
N LEU A 583 -23.71 -0.57 34.37
CA LEU A 583 -25.10 -0.45 34.86
C LEU A 583 -26.11 -1.23 34.00
N ALA A 584 -25.65 -2.05 33.05
CA ALA A 584 -26.50 -2.85 32.17
C ALA A 584 -26.21 -4.37 32.25
N PHE A 585 -25.54 -4.83 33.31
CA PHE A 585 -25.40 -6.24 33.67
C PHE A 585 -26.02 -6.53 35.03
#